data_AF-A0A7S2NG87-F1
#
_entry.id   AF-A0A7S2NG87-F1
#
_cell.length_a   1.000
_cell.length_b   1.000
_cell.length_c   1.000
_cell.angle_alpha   90.00
_cell.angle_beta   90.00
_cell.angle_gamma   90.00
#
_symmetry.space_group_name_H-M   'P 1'
#
loop_
_entity.id
_entity.type
_entity.pdbx_description
1 polymer ?
#
loop_
_entity_poly.entity_id
_entity_poly.type
_entity_poly.pdbx_seq_one_letter_code
_entity_poly.pdbx_strand_id
1 'polypeptide(L)'
;DKREDRSWIPHGELLNTDALVAFKARQPAASNATDDEEPSASPERRMMYRIFNGLQHEAIPRNVTDSVYSILADAEPIGNGRCFKSGETKGLCDLCHWLCHKCITETSRHVGAECPCNMLAQEVVLRAALQTSVVDENECERLAKLTWRELLHEQRRLLVTGYRHCASEKQTAEERSGATPFRVLMAVTMDALVRRRRRNASLAGECLDARVDAMYAHVRDQLTHIAHWTRQQAYEWEDHLRILHPGWQPKEGEGPVAEWEKEWIASGFFDNDMAGLTCCLPATSRDVQSAEVNHVNAKTIALCSLEHNVDGSPRVQLRLAVGACPSTALPVARAGCSPPDWTVYCDGGFSANMAGWGWVRVHGGDGDQDTHAHEMLHACGPVVTERGHPAFIGATKMSNNTGELSAAAELLFGLLDASTAPPPDTRGVIRPDSELAMGVMTGRVAVK
;
A
#
# COMPACT_ATOMS: atom_id res chain seq x y z
N ASP A 1 -48.37 -10.90 -21.82
CA ASP A 1 -48.34 -9.57 -21.17
C ASP A 1 -47.03 -9.34 -20.43
N LYS A 2 -46.20 -8.50 -21.04
CA LYS A 2 -44.95 -8.00 -20.47
C LYS A 2 -45.31 -6.93 -19.43
N ARG A 3 -44.91 -7.10 -18.17
CA ARG A 3 -44.87 -5.99 -17.21
C ARG A 3 -43.55 -5.25 -17.46
N GLU A 4 -43.68 -4.04 -17.99
CA GLU A 4 -42.63 -3.02 -17.94
C GLU A 4 -42.33 -2.74 -16.47
N ASP A 5 -41.11 -3.03 -16.05
CA ASP A 5 -40.60 -2.53 -14.77
C ASP A 5 -39.96 -1.16 -14.99
N ARG A 6 -40.48 -0.20 -14.23
CA ARG A 6 -40.14 1.21 -14.28
C ARG A 6 -39.08 1.46 -13.20
N SER A 7 -37.81 1.43 -13.57
CA SER A 7 -36.73 1.93 -12.70
C SER A 7 -35.73 2.76 -13.51
N TRP A 8 -36.20 3.92 -13.95
CA TRP A 8 -35.37 5.05 -14.35
C TRP A 8 -35.74 6.24 -13.47
N ILE A 9 -34.81 6.73 -12.66
CA ILE A 9 -34.93 8.01 -11.97
C ILE A 9 -33.73 8.88 -12.42
N PRO A 10 -33.95 9.93 -13.22
CA PRO A 10 -32.90 10.87 -13.61
C PRO A 10 -32.62 11.89 -12.51
N HIS A 11 -31.40 12.45 -12.53
CA HIS A 11 -31.05 13.68 -11.82
C HIS A 11 -32.06 14.80 -12.12
N GLY A 12 -32.67 15.34 -11.06
CA GLY A 12 -33.68 16.41 -11.14
C GLY A 12 -33.18 17.74 -11.74
N GLU A 13 -31.88 17.88 -12.02
CA GLU A 13 -31.26 19.12 -12.52
C GLU A 13 -31.30 19.28 -14.06
N LEU A 14 -31.78 18.28 -14.80
CA LEU A 14 -31.75 18.27 -16.28
C LEU A 14 -33.07 18.70 -16.96
N LEU A 15 -34.05 19.19 -16.20
CA LEU A 15 -35.24 19.80 -16.79
C LEU A 15 -35.01 21.30 -17.02
N ASN A 16 -34.73 21.64 -18.29
CA ASN A 16 -34.79 22.98 -18.90
C ASN A 16 -33.62 23.96 -18.72
N THR A 17 -32.36 23.58 -19.00
CA THR A 17 -31.31 24.61 -19.18
C THR A 17 -30.45 24.45 -20.44
N ASP A 18 -30.16 25.62 -21.02
CA ASP A 18 -29.54 25.87 -22.31
C ASP A 18 -27.99 25.70 -22.24
N ALA A 19 -27.56 24.46 -21.95
CA ALA A 19 -26.16 24.08 -21.71
C ALA A 19 -25.22 24.32 -22.92
N LEU A 20 -25.76 24.67 -24.09
CA LEU A 20 -24.98 24.97 -25.28
C LEU A 20 -24.28 26.34 -25.24
N VAL A 21 -24.79 27.29 -24.43
CA VAL A 21 -24.19 28.64 -24.31
C VAL A 21 -22.98 28.65 -23.37
N ALA A 22 -23.01 27.84 -22.30
CA ALA A 22 -21.90 27.72 -21.36
C ALA A 22 -20.69 26.96 -21.95
N PHE A 23 -20.95 26.00 -22.86
CA PHE A 23 -19.92 25.19 -23.49
C PHE A 23 -19.08 25.96 -24.54
N LYS A 24 -19.69 26.89 -25.28
CA LYS A 24 -18.98 27.69 -26.30
C LYS A 24 -18.05 28.78 -25.74
N ALA A 25 -18.12 29.07 -24.44
CA ALA A 25 -17.24 30.03 -23.78
C ALA A 25 -15.91 29.43 -23.27
N ARG A 26 -15.72 28.10 -23.35
CA ARG A 26 -14.64 27.41 -22.64
C ARG A 26 -13.82 26.45 -23.51
N GLN A 27 -13.36 26.87 -24.69
CA GLN A 27 -12.15 26.34 -25.33
C GLN A 27 -11.82 27.13 -26.62
N PRO A 28 -10.56 27.22 -27.08
CA PRO A 28 -9.28 27.18 -26.36
C PRO A 28 -8.30 28.30 -26.80
N ALA A 29 -7.36 28.68 -25.94
CA ALA A 29 -6.05 29.11 -26.41
C ALA A 29 -5.04 28.03 -26.01
N ALA A 30 -4.58 27.30 -27.01
CA ALA A 30 -3.47 26.37 -26.88
C ALA A 30 -2.18 27.16 -26.58
N SER A 31 -1.47 26.77 -25.53
CA SER A 31 -0.01 26.93 -25.46
C SER A 31 0.55 26.10 -24.29
N ASN A 32 1.44 25.17 -24.64
CA ASN A 32 2.55 24.65 -23.84
C ASN A 32 2.24 24.26 -22.38
N ALA A 33 1.76 23.04 -22.18
CA ALA A 33 1.93 22.36 -20.89
C ALA A 33 3.31 21.67 -20.90
N THR A 34 4.26 22.27 -20.20
CA THR A 34 5.38 21.54 -19.61
C THR A 34 4.82 20.57 -18.57
N ASP A 35 5.34 19.35 -18.55
CA ASP A 35 5.22 18.45 -17.40
C ASP A 35 5.63 19.20 -16.11
N ASP A 36 4.98 18.93 -14.97
CA ASP A 36 5.20 19.51 -13.62
C ASP A 36 4.22 20.58 -13.10
N GLU A 37 2.94 20.60 -13.50
CA GLU A 37 1.93 21.34 -12.71
C GLU A 37 1.23 20.43 -11.69
N GLU A 38 1.63 20.60 -10.42
CA GLU A 38 0.94 20.03 -9.26
C GLU A 38 -0.54 20.50 -9.26
N PRO A 39 -1.53 19.58 -9.25
CA PRO A 39 -2.92 19.98 -9.36
C PRO A 39 -3.34 20.87 -8.19
N SER A 40 -4.18 21.87 -8.46
CA SER A 40 -4.72 22.87 -7.51
C SER A 40 -5.67 22.29 -6.44
N ALA A 41 -5.44 21.05 -6.03
CA ALA A 41 -6.28 20.26 -5.15
C ALA A 41 -5.98 20.51 -3.66
N SER A 42 -6.90 20.05 -2.80
CA SER A 42 -6.76 20.14 -1.34
C SER A 42 -5.41 19.55 -0.86
N PRO A 43 -4.87 20.00 0.29
CA PRO A 43 -3.61 19.49 0.84
C PRO A 43 -3.52 17.94 0.90
N GLU A 44 -4.64 17.28 1.16
CA GLU A 44 -4.76 15.82 1.24
C GLU A 44 -4.62 15.16 -0.14
N ARG A 45 -5.23 15.74 -1.18
CA ARG A 45 -5.10 15.23 -2.56
C ARG A 45 -3.69 15.43 -3.11
N ARG A 46 -3.03 16.53 -2.77
CA ARG A 46 -1.61 16.74 -3.10
C ARG A 46 -0.71 15.73 -2.40
N MET A 47 -0.92 15.49 -1.11
CA MET A 47 -0.20 14.45 -0.37
C MET A 47 -0.42 13.06 -0.96
N MET A 48 -1.65 12.71 -1.31
CA MET A 48 -2.00 11.44 -1.94
C MET A 48 -1.30 11.26 -3.30
N TYR A 49 -1.35 12.29 -4.15
CA TYR A 49 -0.64 12.30 -5.42
C TYR A 49 0.86 12.09 -5.24
N ARG A 50 1.49 12.81 -4.31
CA ARG A 50 2.93 12.67 -4.00
C ARG A 50 3.28 11.28 -3.45
N ILE A 51 2.44 10.70 -2.60
CA ILE A 51 2.62 9.32 -2.10
C ILE A 51 2.61 8.33 -3.27
N PHE A 52 1.60 8.41 -4.15
CA PHE A 52 1.46 7.45 -5.24
C PHE A 52 2.49 7.65 -6.35
N ASN A 53 2.84 8.89 -6.69
CA ASN A 53 3.94 9.16 -7.61
C ASN A 53 5.27 8.66 -7.03
N GLY A 54 5.47 8.87 -5.73
CA GLY A 54 6.65 8.38 -5.03
C GLY A 54 6.79 6.86 -5.01
N LEU A 55 5.69 6.10 -5.14
CA LEU A 55 5.70 4.64 -5.27
C LEU A 55 6.08 4.16 -6.68
N GLN A 56 6.04 5.03 -7.69
CA GLN A 56 6.50 4.75 -9.05
C GLN A 56 8.01 4.94 -9.22
N HIS A 57 8.75 5.15 -8.13
CA HIS A 57 10.19 5.44 -8.17
C HIS A 57 11.00 4.26 -8.76
N GLU A 58 11.84 4.55 -9.77
CA GLU A 58 12.59 3.54 -10.56
C GLU A 58 13.48 2.61 -9.71
N ALA A 59 14.01 3.13 -8.59
CA ALA A 59 14.80 2.35 -7.64
C ALA A 59 14.04 1.21 -6.93
N ILE A 60 12.70 1.22 -6.90
CA ILE A 60 11.93 0.19 -6.19
C ILE A 60 11.53 -0.90 -7.19
N PRO A 61 11.92 -2.18 -6.96
CA PRO A 61 11.52 -3.28 -7.82
C PRO A 61 10.01 -3.40 -7.93
N ARG A 62 9.49 -3.64 -9.14
CA ARG A 62 8.05 -3.69 -9.41
C ARG A 62 7.27 -4.64 -8.50
N ASN A 63 7.83 -5.80 -8.17
CA ASN A 63 7.22 -6.77 -7.26
C ASN A 63 7.09 -6.24 -5.83
N VAL A 64 8.03 -5.40 -5.37
CA VAL A 64 7.97 -4.74 -4.06
C VAL A 64 6.90 -3.65 -4.08
N THR A 65 6.87 -2.85 -5.14
CA THR A 65 5.83 -1.84 -5.38
C THR A 65 4.44 -2.46 -5.36
N ASP A 66 4.24 -3.58 -6.08
CA ASP A 66 2.97 -4.31 -6.09
C ASP A 66 2.53 -4.74 -4.68
N SER A 67 3.45 -5.24 -3.83
CA SER A 67 3.15 -5.58 -2.43
C SER A 67 2.71 -4.37 -1.60
N VAL A 68 3.38 -3.21 -1.75
CA VAL A 68 3.01 -1.98 -1.04
C VAL A 68 1.62 -1.50 -1.47
N TYR A 69 1.34 -1.53 -2.79
CA TYR A 69 0.03 -1.19 -3.32
C TYR A 69 -1.06 -2.13 -2.83
N SER A 70 -0.83 -3.45 -2.84
CA SER A 70 -1.81 -4.41 -2.34
C SER A 70 -2.17 -4.16 -0.87
N ILE A 71 -1.21 -3.72 -0.05
CA ILE A 71 -1.51 -3.34 1.34
C ILE A 71 -2.33 -2.06 1.41
N LEU A 72 -1.92 -1.02 0.68
CA LEU A 72 -2.60 0.27 0.65
C LEU A 72 -4.04 0.19 0.13
N ALA A 73 -4.27 -0.69 -0.85
CA ALA A 73 -5.55 -0.92 -1.47
C ALA A 73 -6.40 -2.00 -0.79
N ASP A 74 -5.89 -2.60 0.29
CA ASP A 74 -6.48 -3.78 0.95
C ASP A 74 -6.84 -4.91 -0.05
N ALA A 75 -6.01 -5.09 -1.07
CA ALA A 75 -6.26 -5.96 -2.21
C ALA A 75 -5.71 -7.39 -2.03
N GLU A 76 -5.03 -7.68 -0.93
CA GLU A 76 -4.54 -9.04 -0.67
C GLU A 76 -5.71 -9.99 -0.34
N PRO A 77 -5.64 -11.27 -0.74
CA PRO A 77 -6.63 -12.28 -0.37
C PRO A 77 -6.45 -12.67 1.11
N ILE A 78 -7.00 -11.84 2.00
CA ILE A 78 -6.90 -11.93 3.46
C ILE A 78 -8.30 -11.72 4.05
N GLY A 79 -8.62 -12.44 5.12
CA GLY A 79 -9.95 -12.41 5.74
C GLY A 79 -11.03 -13.17 4.96
N ASN A 80 -11.99 -13.70 5.71
CA ASN A 80 -13.41 -13.79 5.37
C ASN A 80 -13.79 -13.99 3.87
N GLY A 81 -13.50 -15.19 3.34
CA GLY A 81 -13.96 -15.64 2.01
C GLY A 81 -12.86 -15.77 0.96
N ARG A 82 -11.88 -14.86 0.94
CA ARG A 82 -10.72 -14.90 0.00
C ARG A 82 -9.48 -15.55 0.60
N CYS A 83 -9.45 -15.75 1.91
CA CYS A 83 -8.33 -16.39 2.59
C CYS A 83 -8.17 -17.85 2.17
N PHE A 84 -7.03 -18.19 1.56
CA PHE A 84 -6.69 -19.55 1.14
C PHE A 84 -6.29 -20.48 2.29
N LYS A 85 -6.13 -19.95 3.52
CA LYS A 85 -5.85 -20.79 4.70
C LYS A 85 -7.00 -21.74 4.97
N SER A 86 -6.66 -22.95 5.41
CA SER A 86 -7.57 -23.94 5.97
C SER A 86 -7.31 -24.11 7.47
N GLY A 87 -8.24 -24.76 8.18
CA GLY A 87 -8.09 -25.04 9.61
C GLY A 87 -8.37 -23.86 10.53
N GLU A 88 -7.83 -23.93 11.75
CA GLU A 88 -8.17 -23.06 12.88
C GLU A 88 -7.74 -21.60 12.71
N THR A 89 -6.73 -21.33 11.86
CA THR A 89 -6.26 -19.96 11.56
C THR A 89 -6.83 -19.39 10.27
N LYS A 90 -7.87 -20.02 9.69
CA LYS A 90 -8.56 -19.48 8.51
C LYS A 90 -9.08 -18.07 8.78
N GLY A 91 -8.63 -17.11 7.96
CA GLY A 91 -8.99 -15.70 8.11
C GLY A 91 -8.32 -14.98 9.29
N LEU A 92 -7.54 -15.66 10.12
CA LEU A 92 -6.90 -15.11 11.32
C LEU A 92 -5.41 -14.87 11.12
N CYS A 93 -4.82 -13.92 11.84
CA CYS A 93 -3.38 -13.66 11.81
C CYS A 93 -2.63 -14.75 12.59
N ASP A 94 -1.77 -15.50 11.90
CA ASP A 94 -1.03 -16.63 12.51
C ASP A 94 -0.12 -16.15 13.66
N LEU A 95 0.51 -14.99 13.51
CA LEU A 95 1.38 -14.43 14.56
C LEU A 95 0.59 -14.04 15.81
N CYS A 96 -0.55 -13.37 15.65
CA CYS A 96 -1.41 -13.00 16.78
C CYS A 96 -2.00 -14.23 17.47
N HIS A 97 -2.42 -15.23 16.69
CA HIS A 97 -2.98 -16.47 17.20
C HIS A 97 -1.94 -17.25 18.01
N TRP A 98 -0.78 -17.54 17.41
CA TRP A 98 0.23 -18.41 18.02
C TRP A 98 1.07 -17.70 19.09
N LEU A 99 1.52 -16.46 18.88
CA LEU A 99 2.44 -15.77 19.81
C LEU A 99 1.71 -14.95 20.89
N CYS A 100 0.51 -14.47 20.60
CA CYS A 100 -0.20 -13.57 21.51
C CYS A 100 -1.52 -14.18 22.03
N HIS A 101 -1.89 -15.40 21.59
CA HIS A 101 -3.15 -16.09 21.94
C HIS A 101 -4.40 -15.23 21.66
N LYS A 102 -4.39 -14.51 20.52
CA LYS A 102 -5.50 -13.65 20.09
C LYS A 102 -6.01 -14.07 18.72
N CYS A 103 -7.33 -14.23 18.60
CA CYS A 103 -8.00 -14.41 17.32
C CYS A 103 -8.29 -13.05 16.68
N ILE A 104 -7.31 -12.53 15.95
CA ILE A 104 -7.45 -11.27 15.21
C ILE A 104 -7.62 -11.60 13.74
N THR A 105 -8.67 -11.04 13.11
CA THR A 105 -8.86 -11.12 11.66
C THR A 105 -7.63 -10.57 10.96
N GLU A 106 -7.05 -11.37 10.08
CA GLU A 106 -5.95 -10.91 9.23
C GLU A 106 -6.54 -10.03 8.13
N THR A 107 -6.12 -8.77 8.07
CA THR A 107 -6.42 -7.81 7.00
C THR A 107 -5.10 -7.18 6.53
N SER A 108 -5.08 -6.49 5.39
CA SER A 108 -3.85 -5.83 4.94
C SER A 108 -3.44 -4.73 5.91
N ARG A 109 -4.41 -4.00 6.46
CA ARG A 109 -4.21 -3.04 7.55
C ARG A 109 -3.61 -3.71 8.79
N HIS A 110 -4.11 -4.88 9.18
CA HIS A 110 -3.56 -5.61 10.32
C HIS A 110 -2.08 -5.96 10.09
N VAL A 111 -1.75 -6.50 8.92
CA VAL A 111 -0.38 -6.86 8.55
C VAL A 111 0.55 -5.64 8.55
N GLY A 112 0.09 -4.53 7.96
CA GLY A 112 0.91 -3.34 7.73
C GLY A 112 0.94 -2.32 8.87
N ALA A 113 0.03 -2.37 9.85
CA ALA A 113 -0.10 -1.29 10.84
C ALA A 113 -0.57 -1.69 12.24
N GLU A 114 -1.16 -2.87 12.45
CA GLU A 114 -1.81 -3.19 13.74
C GLU A 114 -1.31 -4.47 14.41
N CYS A 115 -0.69 -5.39 13.67
CA CYS A 115 -0.17 -6.63 14.22
C CYS A 115 1.02 -6.35 15.15
N PRO A 116 0.94 -6.65 16.47
CA PRO A 116 2.01 -6.33 17.40
C PRO A 116 3.34 -7.00 17.06
N CYS A 117 3.31 -8.20 16.47
CA CYS A 117 4.50 -8.93 16.05
C CYS A 117 5.14 -8.30 14.80
N ASN A 118 4.32 -7.79 13.88
CA ASN A 118 4.80 -7.09 12.69
C ASN A 118 5.34 -5.70 13.04
N MET A 119 4.68 -5.02 13.98
CA MET A 119 5.11 -3.72 14.47
C MET A 119 6.50 -3.76 15.12
N LEU A 120 6.89 -4.86 15.78
CA LEU A 120 8.28 -5.02 16.25
C LEU A 120 9.30 -5.03 15.10
N ALA A 121 8.96 -5.68 13.97
CA ALA A 121 9.83 -5.71 12.80
C ALA A 121 9.88 -4.35 12.09
N GLN A 122 8.73 -3.67 11.96
CA GLN A 122 8.68 -2.32 11.42
C GLN A 122 9.45 -1.32 12.29
N GLU A 123 9.33 -1.44 13.62
CA GLU A 123 9.97 -0.53 14.56
C GLU A 123 11.49 -0.61 14.49
N VAL A 124 12.06 -1.82 14.53
CA VAL A 124 13.52 -1.96 14.51
C VAL A 124 14.12 -1.45 13.20
N VAL A 125 13.45 -1.65 12.06
CA VAL A 125 13.87 -1.10 10.77
C VAL A 125 13.75 0.43 10.76
N LEU A 126 12.59 0.96 11.16
CA LEU A 126 12.35 2.41 11.19
C LEU A 126 13.35 3.11 12.11
N ARG A 127 13.58 2.56 13.30
CA ARG A 127 14.51 3.12 14.29
C ARG A 127 15.94 3.13 13.76
N ALA A 128 16.39 2.01 13.19
CA ALA A 128 17.71 1.93 12.55
C ALA A 128 17.85 2.98 11.44
N ALA A 129 16.84 3.10 10.58
CA ALA A 129 16.84 4.06 9.47
C ALA A 129 16.91 5.50 9.95
N LEU A 130 16.13 5.86 10.97
CA LEU A 130 16.12 7.21 11.53
C LEU A 130 17.45 7.52 12.24
N GLN A 131 17.95 6.62 13.09
CA GLN A 131 19.24 6.81 13.78
C GLN A 131 20.42 6.93 12.81
N THR A 132 20.37 6.24 11.67
CA THR A 132 21.44 6.27 10.65
C THR A 132 21.40 7.53 9.80
N SER A 133 20.21 8.09 9.55
CA SER A 133 20.02 9.20 8.60
C SER A 133 19.71 10.55 9.25
N VAL A 134 19.63 10.60 10.58
CA VAL A 134 19.47 11.86 11.33
C VAL A 134 20.84 12.45 11.57
N VAL A 135 20.99 13.72 11.16
CA VAL A 135 22.24 14.49 11.31
C VAL A 135 22.25 15.33 12.59
N ASP A 136 21.08 15.52 13.24
CA ASP A 136 20.94 16.31 14.47
C ASP A 136 21.01 15.42 15.72
N GLU A 137 22.00 15.67 16.58
CA GLU A 137 22.18 14.97 17.85
C GLU A 137 20.96 15.10 18.77
N ASN A 138 20.26 16.23 18.77
CA ASN A 138 19.06 16.42 19.59
C ASN A 138 17.91 15.52 19.14
N GLU A 139 17.76 15.33 17.84
CA GLU A 139 16.76 14.44 17.27
C GLU A 139 17.14 12.97 17.51
N CYS A 140 18.44 12.63 17.47
CA CYS A 140 18.92 11.30 17.87
C CYS A 140 18.58 11.00 19.33
N GLU A 141 18.83 11.94 20.24
CA GLU A 141 18.46 11.80 21.65
C GLU A 141 16.93 11.67 21.85
N ARG A 142 16.14 12.45 21.11
CA ARG A 142 14.68 12.38 21.17
C ARG A 142 14.20 11.01 20.72
N LEU A 143 14.69 10.53 19.57
CA LEU A 143 14.37 9.19 19.05
C LEU A 143 14.74 8.09 20.03
N ALA A 144 15.90 8.20 20.70
CA ALA A 144 16.33 7.23 21.71
C ALA A 144 15.40 7.17 22.93
N LYS A 145 14.72 8.27 23.26
CA LYS A 145 13.76 8.39 24.38
C LYS A 145 12.34 7.94 24.02
N LEU A 146 11.97 7.93 22.73
CA LEU A 146 10.65 7.49 22.30
C LEU A 146 10.44 5.99 22.53
N THR A 147 9.32 5.65 23.17
CA THR A 147 8.85 4.27 23.20
C THR A 147 8.50 3.82 21.78
N TRP A 148 8.53 2.50 21.55
CA TRP A 148 8.21 1.94 20.23
C TRP A 148 6.80 2.31 19.75
N ARG A 149 5.83 2.42 20.65
CA ARG A 149 4.45 2.81 20.31
C ARG A 149 4.37 4.28 19.88
N GLU A 150 5.05 5.17 20.60
CA GLU A 150 5.11 6.59 20.24
C GLU A 150 5.80 6.75 18.89
N LEU A 151 6.94 6.08 18.69
CA LEU A 151 7.68 6.10 17.43
C LEU A 151 6.80 5.66 16.24
N LEU A 152 6.16 4.50 16.35
CA LEU A 152 5.29 3.99 15.28
C LEU A 152 4.06 4.87 15.06
N HIS A 153 3.50 5.46 16.13
CA HIS A 153 2.34 6.35 16.01
C HIS A 153 2.70 7.69 15.35
N GLU A 154 3.82 8.30 15.74
CA GLU A 154 4.36 9.53 15.14
C GLU A 154 4.68 9.30 13.66
N GLN A 155 5.28 8.15 13.33
CA GLN A 155 5.78 7.84 12.00
C GLN A 155 4.85 6.92 11.19
N ARG A 156 3.58 6.77 11.59
CA ARG A 156 2.62 5.85 10.96
C ARG A 156 2.48 6.03 9.45
N ARG A 157 2.60 7.28 8.97
CA ARG A 157 2.58 7.57 7.55
C ARG A 157 3.85 7.03 6.87
N LEU A 158 5.02 7.26 7.48
CA LEU A 158 6.31 6.79 6.94
C LEU A 158 6.37 5.27 6.81
N LEU A 159 5.82 4.55 7.80
CA LEU A 159 5.81 3.09 7.81
C LEU A 159 5.09 2.49 6.60
N VAL A 160 4.06 3.18 6.11
CA VAL A 160 3.23 2.68 5.02
C VAL A 160 3.69 3.22 3.67
N THR A 161 4.13 4.48 3.61
CA THR A 161 4.40 5.14 2.33
C THR A 161 5.87 5.39 2.04
N GLY A 162 6.75 5.29 3.06
CA GLY A 162 8.14 5.71 2.96
C GLY A 162 8.35 7.21 2.70
N TYR A 163 7.27 8.00 2.67
CA TYR A 163 7.31 9.41 2.25
C TYR A 163 7.62 10.34 3.42
N ARG A 164 8.87 10.83 3.49
CA ARG A 164 9.32 11.82 4.49
C ARG A 164 8.69 13.18 4.20
N HIS A 165 7.86 13.68 5.11
CA HIS A 165 7.36 15.06 5.01
C HIS A 165 8.25 16.00 5.83
N CYS A 166 8.95 16.92 5.17
CA CYS A 166 9.65 18.02 5.85
C CYS A 166 8.69 19.21 5.96
N ALA A 167 8.44 19.69 7.18
CA ALA A 167 7.49 20.75 7.46
C ALA A 167 8.03 22.18 7.22
N SER A 168 9.19 22.35 6.58
CA SER A 168 9.69 23.69 6.28
C SER A 168 9.06 24.22 4.99
N GLU A 169 8.38 25.36 5.06
CA GLU A 169 7.68 26.06 3.97
C GLU A 169 8.52 26.37 2.71
N LYS A 170 9.82 26.06 2.72
CA LYS A 170 10.78 26.36 1.64
C LYS A 170 11.49 25.15 1.03
N GLN A 171 11.23 23.93 1.50
CA GLN A 171 11.76 22.71 0.89
C GLN A 171 10.60 21.78 0.60
N THR A 172 10.48 21.33 -0.66
CA THR A 172 9.56 20.22 -0.90
C THR A 172 10.09 18.99 -0.16
N ALA A 173 9.18 18.21 0.40
CA ALA A 173 9.46 17.11 1.32
C ALA A 173 10.44 16.03 0.79
N GLU A 174 10.61 15.93 -0.53
CA GLU A 174 11.54 15.02 -1.23
C GLU A 174 12.92 15.63 -1.52
N GLU A 175 13.16 16.92 -1.27
CA GLU A 175 14.45 17.58 -1.57
C GLU A 175 15.57 17.27 -0.55
N ARG A 176 15.29 16.47 0.50
CA ARG A 176 16.32 16.01 1.41
C ARG A 176 17.01 14.78 0.84
N SER A 177 18.34 14.85 0.76
CA SER A 177 19.22 13.69 0.56
C SER A 177 18.78 12.51 1.43
N GLY A 178 18.59 11.35 0.81
CA GLY A 178 18.23 10.11 1.51
C GLY A 178 16.75 9.77 1.48
N ALA A 179 15.93 10.50 0.71
CA ALA A 179 14.53 10.16 0.51
C ALA A 179 14.38 8.79 -0.17
N THR A 180 15.22 8.53 -1.18
CA THR A 180 15.22 7.28 -1.95
C THR A 180 15.58 6.05 -1.12
N PRO A 181 16.75 5.97 -0.46
CA PRO A 181 17.11 4.79 0.35
C PRO A 181 16.10 4.52 1.46
N PHE A 182 15.55 5.58 2.09
CA PHE A 182 14.53 5.42 3.12
C PHE A 182 13.23 4.83 2.55
N ARG A 183 12.79 5.32 1.39
CA ARG A 183 11.57 4.81 0.74
C ARG A 183 11.74 3.36 0.31
N VAL A 184 12.87 3.02 -0.30
CA VAL A 184 13.23 1.64 -0.65
C VAL A 184 13.15 0.76 0.60
N LEU A 185 13.77 1.19 1.71
CA LEU A 185 13.78 0.44 2.95
C LEU A 185 12.38 0.16 3.50
N MET A 186 11.49 1.17 3.52
CA MET A 186 10.10 0.99 3.98
C MET A 186 9.32 0.07 3.03
N ALA A 187 9.51 0.20 1.72
CA ALA A 187 8.84 -0.63 0.72
C ALA A 187 9.27 -2.10 0.83
N VAL A 188 10.56 -2.39 0.93
CA VAL A 188 11.05 -3.78 1.11
C VAL A 188 10.64 -4.36 2.47
N THR A 189 10.47 -3.52 3.50
CA THR A 189 9.92 -3.95 4.79
C THR A 189 8.47 -4.42 4.62
N MET A 190 7.64 -3.65 3.92
CA MET A 190 6.25 -4.03 3.65
C MET A 190 6.15 -5.29 2.79
N ASP A 191 7.01 -5.46 1.78
CA ASP A 191 7.10 -6.69 1.00
C ASP A 191 7.51 -7.90 1.86
N ALA A 192 8.51 -7.75 2.74
CA ALA A 192 8.89 -8.79 3.70
C ALA A 192 7.73 -9.13 4.66
N LEU A 193 6.97 -8.11 5.05
CA LEU A 193 5.62 -8.12 5.65
C LEU A 193 4.72 -9.22 5.08
N VAL A 194 4.39 -8.98 3.81
CA VAL A 194 3.47 -9.76 2.99
C VAL A 194 4.04 -11.15 2.71
N ARG A 195 5.34 -11.26 2.40
CA ARG A 195 5.98 -12.56 2.16
C ARG A 195 5.95 -13.46 3.39
N ARG A 196 6.26 -12.93 4.58
CA ARG A 196 6.11 -13.70 5.83
C ARG A 196 4.69 -14.18 6.01
N ARG A 197 3.71 -13.30 5.80
CA ARG A 197 2.29 -13.64 5.89
C ARG A 197 1.90 -14.75 4.91
N ARG A 198 2.29 -14.64 3.65
CA ARG A 198 2.05 -15.67 2.61
C ARG A 198 2.72 -17.00 2.98
N ARG A 199 3.96 -16.97 3.49
CA ARG A 199 4.66 -18.18 3.98
C ARG A 199 3.89 -18.85 5.12
N ASN A 200 3.53 -18.09 6.16
CA ASN A 200 2.75 -18.61 7.29
C ASN A 200 1.41 -19.21 6.85
N ALA A 201 0.74 -18.55 5.90
CA ALA A 201 -0.50 -19.06 5.33
C ALA A 201 -0.30 -20.36 4.54
N SER A 202 0.76 -20.46 3.73
CA SER A 202 1.05 -21.66 2.92
C SER A 202 1.45 -22.88 3.75
N LEU A 203 2.00 -22.66 4.95
CA LEU A 203 2.48 -23.72 5.83
C LEU A 203 1.42 -24.17 6.84
N ALA A 204 0.21 -23.60 6.83
CA ALA A 204 -0.98 -24.03 7.59
C ALA A 204 -0.72 -24.43 9.07
N GLY A 205 0.17 -23.72 9.76
CA GLY A 205 0.51 -24.03 11.16
C GLY A 205 1.56 -25.13 11.36
N GLU A 206 2.13 -25.70 10.30
CA GLU A 206 3.30 -26.57 10.41
C GLU A 206 4.58 -25.80 10.72
N CYS A 207 4.71 -24.57 10.24
CA CYS A 207 5.86 -23.72 10.50
C CYS A 207 5.43 -22.27 10.59
N LEU A 208 5.97 -21.58 11.59
CA LEU A 208 5.70 -20.17 11.84
C LEU A 208 6.97 -19.35 11.65
N ASP A 209 7.02 -18.58 10.57
CA ASP A 209 8.00 -17.52 10.37
C ASP A 209 7.62 -16.32 11.26
N ALA A 210 8.36 -16.16 12.36
CA ALA A 210 8.12 -15.15 13.40
C ALA A 210 9.39 -14.37 13.81
N ARG A 211 10.53 -14.66 13.20
CA ARG A 211 11.85 -14.13 13.59
C ARG A 211 12.02 -12.70 13.09
N VAL A 212 12.01 -11.74 14.01
CA VAL A 212 12.19 -10.31 13.70
C VAL A 212 13.61 -10.01 13.20
N ASP A 213 14.62 -10.65 13.77
CA ASP A 213 16.02 -10.50 13.38
C ASP A 213 16.29 -11.02 11.96
N ALA A 214 15.69 -12.16 11.58
CA ALA A 214 15.78 -12.68 10.23
C ALA A 214 15.14 -11.73 9.21
N MET A 215 14.01 -11.11 9.60
CA MET A 215 13.34 -10.11 8.77
C MET A 215 14.18 -8.84 8.62
N TYR A 216 14.77 -8.34 9.71
CA TYR A 216 15.68 -7.19 9.67
C TYR A 216 16.88 -7.45 8.76
N ALA A 217 17.53 -8.62 8.90
CA ALA A 217 18.66 -9.02 8.07
C ALA A 217 18.27 -9.08 6.57
N HIS A 218 17.10 -9.66 6.27
CA HIS A 218 16.59 -9.71 4.89
C HIS A 218 16.34 -8.31 4.32
N VAL A 219 15.71 -7.42 5.07
CA VAL A 219 15.42 -6.04 4.66
C VAL A 219 16.72 -5.26 4.41
N ARG A 220 17.72 -5.40 5.29
CA ARG A 220 19.05 -4.78 5.14
C ARG A 220 19.78 -5.31 3.89
N ASP A 221 19.71 -6.60 3.64
CA ASP A 221 20.30 -7.24 2.45
C ASP A 221 19.64 -6.74 1.16
N GLN A 222 18.31 -6.67 1.12
CA GLN A 222 17.58 -6.12 -0.03
C GLN A 222 17.91 -4.66 -0.30
N LEU A 223 18.02 -3.82 0.75
CA LEU A 223 18.47 -2.43 0.59
C LEU A 223 19.88 -2.36 -0.02
N THR A 224 20.80 -3.21 0.46
CA THR A 224 22.18 -3.27 -0.05
C THR A 224 22.20 -3.68 -1.52
N HIS A 225 21.45 -4.72 -1.89
CA HIS A 225 21.34 -5.18 -3.27
C HIS A 225 20.78 -4.09 -4.21
N ILE A 226 19.72 -3.39 -3.79
CA ILE A 226 19.12 -2.29 -4.58
C ILE A 226 20.09 -1.11 -4.70
N ALA A 227 20.85 -0.79 -3.65
CA ALA A 227 21.87 0.26 -3.71
C ALA A 227 22.96 -0.06 -4.73
N HIS A 228 23.48 -1.29 -4.73
CA HIS A 228 24.47 -1.73 -5.73
C HIS A 228 23.90 -1.66 -7.15
N TRP A 229 22.68 -2.15 -7.35
CA TRP A 229 22.04 -2.15 -8.66
C TRP A 229 21.80 -0.73 -9.19
N THR A 230 21.23 0.16 -8.36
CA THR A 230 20.99 1.56 -8.76
C THR A 230 22.29 2.34 -8.99
N ARG A 231 23.36 2.04 -8.23
CA ARG A 231 24.70 2.60 -8.49
C ARG A 231 25.22 2.17 -9.86
N GLN A 232 25.08 0.90 -10.20
CA GLN A 232 25.47 0.40 -11.52
C GLN A 232 24.68 1.08 -12.64
N GLN A 233 23.36 1.25 -12.47
CA GLN A 233 22.52 1.98 -13.43
C GLN A 233 22.98 3.43 -13.62
N ALA A 234 23.40 4.11 -12.54
CA ALA A 234 23.94 5.47 -12.66
C ALA A 234 25.22 5.54 -13.51
N TYR A 235 26.15 4.58 -13.34
CA TYR A 235 27.34 4.50 -14.19
C TYR A 235 27.00 4.17 -15.64
N GLU A 236 26.13 3.19 -15.88
CA GLU A 236 25.67 2.82 -17.22
C GLU A 236 25.01 4.01 -17.93
N TRP A 237 24.27 4.83 -17.18
CA TRP A 237 23.63 6.03 -17.71
C TRP A 237 24.65 7.12 -18.08
N GLU A 238 25.69 7.34 -17.27
CA GLU A 238 26.78 8.23 -17.63
C GLU A 238 27.52 7.77 -18.89
N ASP A 239 27.80 6.47 -19.02
CA ASP A 239 28.43 5.91 -20.21
C ASP A 239 27.52 6.10 -21.44
N HIS A 240 26.21 5.93 -21.28
CA HIS A 240 25.24 6.20 -22.33
C HIS A 240 25.24 7.68 -22.76
N LEU A 241 25.29 8.62 -21.80
CA LEU A 241 25.38 10.05 -22.08
C LEU A 241 26.67 10.43 -22.83
N ARG A 242 27.80 9.79 -22.51
CA ARG A 242 29.07 9.97 -23.24
C ARG A 242 28.97 9.50 -24.70
N ILE A 243 28.20 8.46 -24.97
CA ILE A 243 27.95 7.96 -26.33
C ILE A 243 27.02 8.92 -27.09
N LEU A 244 25.93 9.37 -26.46
CA LEU A 244 24.95 10.28 -27.07
C LEU A 244 25.52 11.68 -27.33
N HIS A 245 26.43 12.14 -26.47
CA HIS A 245 27.01 13.47 -26.50
C HIS A 245 28.55 13.39 -26.47
N PRO A 246 29.22 13.18 -27.62
CA PRO A 246 30.68 13.08 -27.67
C PRO A 246 31.36 14.32 -27.05
N GLY A 247 32.27 14.09 -26.10
CA GLY A 247 32.96 15.14 -25.35
C GLY A 247 32.22 15.61 -24.09
N TRP A 248 31.03 15.09 -23.82
CA TRP A 248 30.36 15.32 -22.55
C TRP A 248 31.13 14.66 -21.41
N GLN A 249 31.36 15.44 -20.35
CA GLN A 249 31.84 14.96 -19.06
C GLN A 249 30.99 15.62 -17.97
N PRO A 250 30.62 14.87 -16.92
CA PRO A 250 29.93 15.45 -15.78
C PRO A 250 30.81 16.52 -15.13
N LYS A 251 30.21 17.64 -14.73
CA LYS A 251 30.92 18.60 -13.86
C LYS A 251 31.06 18.01 -12.46
N GLU A 252 31.98 18.57 -11.67
CA GLU A 252 32.13 18.18 -10.27
C GLU A 252 30.80 18.33 -9.52
N GLY A 253 30.32 17.24 -8.92
CA GLY A 253 29.04 17.20 -8.19
C GLY A 253 27.79 17.19 -9.06
N GLU A 254 27.92 17.13 -10.39
CA GLU A 254 26.80 16.98 -11.33
C GLU A 254 26.83 15.60 -11.99
N GLY A 255 25.67 15.12 -12.42
CA GLY A 255 25.55 13.89 -13.20
C GLY A 255 24.96 12.71 -12.40
N PRO A 256 24.55 11.64 -13.11
CA PRO A 256 23.83 10.52 -12.51
C PRO A 256 24.55 9.86 -11.33
N VAL A 257 25.88 9.71 -11.39
CA VAL A 257 26.64 9.11 -10.28
C VAL A 257 26.69 10.06 -9.09
N ALA A 258 26.94 11.35 -9.32
CA ALA A 258 26.98 12.34 -8.24
C ALA A 258 25.61 12.52 -7.56
N GLU A 259 24.51 12.48 -8.32
CA GLU A 259 23.14 12.48 -7.80
C GLU A 259 22.87 11.23 -6.96
N TRP A 260 23.31 10.06 -7.44
CA TRP A 260 23.21 8.82 -6.67
C TRP A 260 24.01 8.90 -5.37
N GLU A 261 25.27 9.37 -5.39
CA GLU A 261 26.10 9.52 -4.19
C GLU A 261 25.48 10.51 -3.19
N LYS A 262 24.91 11.60 -3.66
CA LYS A 262 24.17 12.56 -2.83
C LYS A 262 22.96 11.93 -2.13
N GLU A 263 22.23 11.05 -2.81
CA GLU A 263 21.06 10.39 -2.23
C GLU A 263 21.42 9.23 -1.29
N TRP A 264 22.41 8.41 -1.64
CA TRP A 264 22.69 7.15 -0.95
C TRP A 264 23.85 7.23 0.05
N ILE A 265 24.87 8.05 -0.22
CA ILE A 265 26.06 8.20 0.63
C ILE A 265 25.90 9.39 1.56
N ALA A 266 25.63 10.58 1.03
CA ALA A 266 25.54 11.80 1.84
C ALA A 266 24.37 11.77 2.84
N SER A 267 23.41 10.87 2.66
CA SER A 267 22.32 10.60 3.60
C SER A 267 22.69 9.69 4.77
N GLY A 268 23.90 9.13 4.78
CA GLY A 268 24.42 8.24 5.83
C GLY A 268 23.99 6.78 5.71
N PHE A 269 23.17 6.40 4.73
CA PHE A 269 22.72 5.01 4.55
C PHE A 269 23.84 4.06 4.10
N PHE A 270 24.77 4.59 3.31
CA PHE A 270 25.92 3.87 2.81
C PHE A 270 27.18 4.71 2.97
N ASP A 271 28.31 4.02 3.08
CA ASP A 271 29.64 4.59 2.95
C ASP A 271 30.31 3.95 1.73
N ASN A 272 31.21 4.68 1.09
CA ASN A 272 31.97 4.22 -0.06
C ASN A 272 33.45 4.31 0.30
N ASP A 273 33.96 3.22 0.86
CA ASP A 273 35.35 3.09 1.26
C ASP A 273 36.17 2.34 0.20
N MET A 274 37.45 2.08 0.49
CA MET A 274 38.31 1.34 -0.44
C MET A 274 37.91 -0.15 -0.62
N ALA A 275 37.07 -0.69 0.26
CA ALA A 275 36.54 -2.06 0.16
C ALA A 275 35.23 -2.12 -0.65
N GLY A 276 34.59 -0.97 -0.88
CA GLY A 276 33.43 -0.82 -1.74
C GLY A 276 32.27 -0.13 -1.04
N LEU A 277 31.07 -0.34 -1.57
CA LEU A 277 29.86 0.22 -0.98
C LEU A 277 29.44 -0.60 0.24
N THR A 278 29.41 0.05 1.42
CA THR A 278 29.08 -0.60 2.69
C THR A 278 27.81 -0.01 3.28
N CYS A 279 26.85 -0.86 3.68
CA CYS A 279 25.61 -0.42 4.33
C CYS A 279 25.86 -0.03 5.79
N CYS A 280 25.53 1.22 6.14
CA CYS A 280 25.74 1.81 7.47
C CYS A 280 24.63 1.47 8.48
N LEU A 281 23.53 0.83 8.04
CA LEU A 281 22.55 0.29 8.98
C LEU A 281 23.21 -0.76 9.89
N PRO A 282 22.85 -0.80 11.19
CA PRO A 282 23.37 -1.80 12.13
C PRO A 282 23.32 -3.22 11.55
N ALA A 283 24.36 -4.01 11.81
CA ALA A 283 24.50 -5.33 11.19
C ALA A 283 23.40 -6.30 11.65
N THR A 284 22.96 -6.18 12.90
CA THR A 284 21.91 -7.00 13.49
C THR A 284 20.85 -6.15 14.16
N SER A 285 19.64 -6.70 14.33
CA SER A 285 18.57 -6.03 15.07
C SER A 285 18.93 -5.74 16.54
N ARG A 286 19.91 -6.47 17.10
CA ARG A 286 20.41 -6.28 18.47
C ARG A 286 21.24 -5.01 18.64
N ASP A 287 21.87 -4.57 17.55
CA ASP A 287 22.74 -3.39 17.54
C ASP A 287 21.92 -2.09 17.38
N VAL A 288 20.61 -2.21 17.11
CA VAL A 288 19.70 -1.07 17.05
C VAL A 288 19.35 -0.63 18.46
N GLN A 289 19.89 0.53 18.85
CA GLN A 289 19.73 1.08 20.19
C GLN A 289 18.24 1.37 20.48
N SER A 290 17.77 0.99 21.68
CA SER A 290 16.39 1.20 22.14
C SER A 290 15.30 0.51 21.32
N ALA A 291 15.64 -0.44 20.45
CA ALA A 291 14.63 -1.22 19.73
C ALA A 291 13.88 -2.17 20.69
N GLU A 292 12.55 -2.16 20.63
CA GLU A 292 11.70 -2.91 21.56
C GLU A 292 11.95 -4.42 21.48
N VAL A 293 12.24 -4.93 20.28
CA VAL A 293 12.53 -6.36 20.07
C VAL A 293 13.67 -6.88 20.97
N ASN A 294 14.60 -6.02 21.37
CA ASN A 294 15.74 -6.37 22.23
C ASN A 294 15.37 -6.48 23.72
N HIS A 295 14.18 -5.98 24.09
CA HIS A 295 13.67 -5.98 25.46
C HIS A 295 12.49 -6.94 25.66
N VAL A 296 11.97 -7.53 24.58
CA VAL A 296 10.88 -8.50 24.63
C VAL A 296 11.40 -9.91 24.85
N ASN A 297 10.78 -10.64 25.78
CA ASN A 297 11.08 -12.05 25.98
C ASN A 297 10.68 -12.85 24.74
N ALA A 298 11.63 -13.64 24.23
CA ALA A 298 11.35 -14.58 23.17
C ALA A 298 10.29 -15.61 23.63
N LYS A 299 9.34 -15.91 22.76
CA LYS A 299 8.36 -16.97 22.93
C LYS A 299 8.72 -18.13 22.01
N THR A 300 8.86 -19.31 22.60
CA THR A 300 9.03 -20.55 21.86
C THR A 300 7.68 -21.24 21.75
N ILE A 301 7.30 -21.58 20.53
CA ILE A 301 6.07 -22.29 20.21
C ILE A 301 6.46 -23.66 19.67
N ALA A 302 5.88 -24.70 20.24
CA ALA A 302 5.98 -26.05 19.73
C ALA A 302 4.74 -26.36 18.89
N LEU A 303 4.93 -26.48 17.58
CA LEU A 303 3.91 -26.91 16.64
C LEU A 303 4.05 -28.42 16.47
N CYS A 304 2.96 -29.15 16.73
CA CYS A 304 2.92 -30.60 16.72
C CYS A 304 1.95 -31.07 15.64
N SER A 305 2.43 -31.85 14.69
CA SER A 305 1.61 -32.51 13.67
C SER A 305 1.74 -34.03 13.77
N LEU A 306 0.67 -34.74 13.42
CA LEU A 306 0.64 -36.20 13.34
C LEU A 306 0.67 -36.61 11.86
N GLU A 307 1.73 -37.31 11.49
CA GLU A 307 1.94 -37.92 10.18
C GLU A 307 1.88 -39.44 10.28
N HIS A 308 1.87 -40.12 9.13
CA HIS A 308 2.00 -41.57 9.06
C HIS A 308 3.25 -41.92 8.25
N ASN A 309 4.02 -42.89 8.72
CA ASN A 309 5.13 -43.48 7.98
C ASN A 309 4.60 -44.27 6.76
N VAL A 310 5.50 -44.66 5.86
CA VAL A 310 5.17 -45.48 4.68
C VAL A 310 4.52 -46.82 5.06
N ASP A 311 4.84 -47.34 6.25
CA ASP A 311 4.26 -48.57 6.82
C ASP A 311 2.94 -48.35 7.58
N GLY A 312 2.41 -47.11 7.59
CA GLY A 312 1.18 -46.73 8.29
C GLY A 312 1.35 -46.48 9.80
N SER A 313 2.56 -46.60 10.36
CA SER A 313 2.80 -46.28 11.77
C SER A 313 2.71 -44.76 12.04
N PRO A 314 2.12 -44.31 13.16
CA PRO A 314 2.00 -42.90 13.47
C PRO A 314 3.36 -42.29 13.77
N ARG A 315 3.64 -41.12 13.19
CA ARG A 315 4.83 -40.31 13.41
C ARG A 315 4.40 -38.94 13.92
N VAL A 316 4.95 -38.51 15.04
CA VAL A 316 4.76 -37.14 15.51
C VAL A 316 5.90 -36.28 15.00
N GLN A 317 5.57 -35.20 14.30
CA GLN A 317 6.53 -34.17 13.91
C GLN A 317 6.38 -32.97 14.85
N LEU A 318 7.48 -32.63 15.52
CA LEU A 318 7.57 -31.46 16.39
C LEU A 318 8.44 -30.41 15.70
N ARG A 319 7.91 -29.20 15.53
CA ARG A 319 8.64 -28.05 15.01
C ARG A 319 8.61 -26.92 16.03
N LEU A 320 9.77 -26.32 16.27
CA LEU A 320 9.90 -25.20 17.19
C LEU A 320 9.99 -23.90 16.42
N ALA A 321 9.09 -22.96 16.72
CA ALA A 321 9.16 -21.59 16.23
C ALA A 321 9.54 -20.66 17.38
N VAL A 322 10.37 -19.65 17.09
CA VAL A 322 10.76 -18.62 18.06
C VAL A 322 10.34 -17.27 17.52
N GLY A 323 9.53 -16.55 18.28
CA GLY A 323 9.07 -15.21 17.95
C GLY A 323 9.12 -14.27 19.14
N ALA A 324 8.76 -13.01 18.91
CA ALA A 324 8.61 -12.01 19.96
C ALA A 324 7.19 -11.41 19.86
N CYS A 325 6.54 -11.21 21.01
CA CYS A 325 5.28 -10.48 21.10
C CYS A 325 5.42 -9.51 22.28
N PRO A 326 5.21 -8.19 22.08
CA PRO A 326 5.43 -7.20 23.14
C PRO A 326 4.45 -7.43 24.30
N SER A 327 4.89 -7.15 25.53
CA SER A 327 4.07 -7.31 26.72
C SER A 327 2.80 -6.45 26.63
N THR A 328 1.65 -7.08 26.84
CA THR A 328 0.31 -6.48 26.78
C THR A 328 -0.02 -5.59 27.99
N ALA A 329 0.93 -4.80 28.51
CA ALA A 329 0.59 -3.68 29.36
C ALA A 329 -0.27 -2.71 28.52
N LEU A 330 -1.58 -2.86 28.67
CA LEU A 330 -2.61 -2.04 28.04
C LEU A 330 -2.49 -0.62 28.58
N PRO A 331 -2.60 0.37 27.70
CA PRO A 331 -3.57 1.41 27.88
C PRO A 331 -4.78 0.98 27.07
N VAL A 332 -5.90 0.82 27.77
CA VAL A 332 -7.29 0.97 27.33
C VAL A 332 -7.57 0.62 25.86
N ALA A 333 -8.43 -0.37 25.64
CA ALA A 333 -9.21 -0.43 24.41
C ALA A 333 -9.86 0.94 24.15
N ARG A 334 -9.26 1.75 23.28
CA ARG A 334 -9.77 3.08 22.89
C ARG A 334 -9.19 3.39 21.51
N ALA A 335 -9.96 3.63 20.46
CA ALA A 335 -11.38 3.41 20.22
C ALA A 335 -11.49 2.20 19.27
N GLY A 336 -12.61 1.49 19.28
CA GLY A 336 -12.97 0.72 18.09
C GLY A 336 -12.78 1.66 16.90
N CYS A 337 -12.04 1.23 15.89
CA CYS A 337 -12.07 1.95 14.62
C CYS A 337 -13.56 1.91 14.26
N SER A 338 -14.27 3.03 14.46
CA SER A 338 -15.69 3.07 14.14
C SER A 338 -15.78 2.56 12.71
N PRO A 339 -16.64 1.58 12.42
CA PRO A 339 -16.81 1.06 11.07
C PRO A 339 -16.93 2.25 10.10
N PRO A 340 -16.50 2.08 8.84
CA PRO A 340 -16.68 3.14 7.87
C PRO A 340 -18.15 3.57 7.89
N ASP A 341 -18.37 4.88 7.82
CA ASP A 341 -19.71 5.47 7.88
C ASP A 341 -20.57 4.95 6.70
N TRP A 342 -19.91 4.47 5.65
CA TRP A 342 -20.51 3.75 4.53
C TRP A 342 -19.51 2.84 3.81
N THR A 343 -19.99 1.76 3.23
CA THR A 343 -19.23 0.85 2.35
C THR A 343 -19.93 0.81 1.00
N VAL A 344 -19.18 0.81 -0.11
CA VAL A 344 -19.75 0.63 -1.45
C VAL A 344 -19.10 -0.56 -2.13
N TYR A 345 -19.93 -1.45 -2.69
CA TYR A 345 -19.51 -2.50 -3.59
C TYR A 345 -19.81 -2.08 -5.02
N CYS A 346 -18.94 -2.43 -5.96
CA CYS A 346 -19.21 -2.28 -7.38
C CYS A 346 -18.71 -3.52 -8.14
N ASP A 347 -19.42 -3.85 -9.22
CA ASP A 347 -19.19 -5.05 -10.00
C ASP A 347 -19.62 -4.83 -11.46
N GLY A 348 -18.92 -5.49 -12.37
CA GLY A 348 -19.16 -5.48 -13.80
C GLY A 348 -19.46 -6.87 -14.35
N GLY A 349 -20.60 -7.02 -15.03
CA GLY A 349 -21.01 -8.29 -15.63
C GLY A 349 -20.86 -8.31 -17.15
N PHE A 350 -20.56 -9.47 -17.73
CA PHE A 350 -20.65 -9.71 -19.16
C PHE A 350 -21.37 -11.03 -19.48
N SER A 351 -22.48 -10.95 -20.20
CA SER A 351 -23.25 -12.11 -20.64
C SER A 351 -23.93 -11.85 -21.98
N ALA A 352 -24.07 -12.88 -22.81
CA ALA A 352 -24.76 -12.81 -24.10
C ALA A 352 -24.34 -11.61 -24.99
N ASN A 353 -23.02 -11.32 -25.05
CA ASN A 353 -22.43 -10.19 -25.77
C ASN A 353 -22.83 -8.78 -25.28
N MET A 354 -23.40 -8.69 -24.08
CA MET A 354 -23.76 -7.44 -23.41
C MET A 354 -22.93 -7.29 -22.14
N ALA A 355 -22.38 -6.10 -21.92
CA ALA A 355 -21.73 -5.74 -20.66
C ALA A 355 -22.66 -4.85 -19.83
N GLY A 356 -22.63 -5.00 -18.52
CA GLY A 356 -23.36 -4.19 -17.56
C GLY A 356 -22.51 -3.85 -16.35
N TRP A 357 -22.98 -2.90 -15.57
CA TRP A 357 -22.32 -2.38 -14.38
C TRP A 357 -23.34 -2.25 -13.24
N GLY A 358 -22.86 -2.35 -12.01
CA GLY A 358 -23.67 -2.11 -10.82
C GLY A 358 -22.83 -1.66 -9.64
N TRP A 359 -23.42 -0.88 -8.74
CA TRP A 359 -22.86 -0.57 -7.45
C TRP A 359 -23.95 -0.44 -6.38
N VAL A 360 -23.57 -0.71 -5.13
CA VAL A 360 -24.46 -0.61 -3.98
C VAL A 360 -23.72 -0.05 -2.77
N ARG A 361 -24.23 1.06 -2.24
CA ARG A 361 -23.79 1.66 -0.98
C ARG A 361 -24.60 1.09 0.18
N VAL A 362 -23.91 0.66 1.21
CA VAL A 362 -24.48 0.12 2.44
C VAL A 362 -23.94 0.86 3.66
N HIS A 363 -24.73 0.89 4.73
CA HIS A 363 -24.28 1.21 6.08
C HIS A 363 -24.02 -0.08 6.84
N GLY A 364 -22.95 -0.14 7.64
CA GLY A 364 -22.62 -1.33 8.45
C GLY A 364 -22.10 -2.52 7.65
N GLY A 365 -21.71 -2.32 6.39
CA GLY A 365 -21.07 -3.35 5.57
C GLY A 365 -19.66 -3.67 6.04
N ASP A 366 -19.40 -4.94 6.31
CA ASP A 366 -18.09 -5.49 6.68
C ASP A 366 -17.36 -6.12 5.48
N GLY A 367 -18.10 -6.36 4.39
CA GLY A 367 -17.70 -6.98 3.14
C GLY A 367 -17.24 -8.41 3.29
N ASP A 368 -17.90 -9.14 4.18
CA ASP A 368 -17.88 -10.59 4.30
C ASP A 368 -19.29 -11.17 4.13
N GLN A 369 -20.04 -11.23 5.23
CA GLN A 369 -21.42 -11.73 5.23
C GLN A 369 -22.42 -10.59 5.19
N ASP A 370 -21.98 -9.37 5.55
CA ASP A 370 -22.81 -8.18 5.52
C ASP A 370 -24.14 -8.37 6.29
N THR A 371 -24.13 -9.17 7.37
CA THR A 371 -25.33 -9.53 8.15
C THR A 371 -26.02 -8.34 8.81
N HIS A 372 -25.28 -7.25 8.97
CA HIS A 372 -25.75 -5.97 9.49
C HIS A 372 -25.70 -4.85 8.44
N ALA A 373 -25.41 -5.20 7.18
CA ALA A 373 -25.40 -4.24 6.10
C ALA A 373 -26.83 -3.84 5.76
N HIS A 374 -27.07 -2.54 5.77
CA HIS A 374 -28.32 -1.96 5.31
C HIS A 374 -28.04 -1.20 4.03
N GLU A 375 -28.65 -1.64 2.94
CA GLU A 375 -28.60 -0.93 1.68
C GLU A 375 -29.13 0.49 1.86
N MET A 376 -28.31 1.45 1.43
CA MET A 376 -28.67 2.86 1.42
C MET A 376 -29.12 3.29 0.03
N LEU A 377 -28.39 2.85 -0.99
CA LEU A 377 -28.58 3.25 -2.38
C LEU A 377 -27.86 2.27 -3.30
N HIS A 378 -28.41 2.02 -4.48
CA HIS A 378 -27.74 1.28 -5.54
C HIS A 378 -28.01 1.94 -6.90
N ALA A 379 -27.16 1.64 -7.88
CA ALA A 379 -27.43 1.90 -9.27
C ALA A 379 -26.83 0.80 -10.15
N CYS A 380 -27.44 0.55 -11.30
CA CYS A 380 -26.93 -0.39 -12.28
C CYS A 380 -27.37 0.01 -13.69
N GLY A 381 -26.64 -0.43 -14.70
CA GLY A 381 -26.96 -0.13 -16.08
C GLY A 381 -26.16 -0.93 -17.10
N PRO A 382 -26.53 -0.85 -18.39
CA PRO A 382 -25.70 -1.40 -19.45
C PRO A 382 -24.48 -0.52 -19.68
N VAL A 383 -23.39 -1.14 -20.14
CA VAL A 383 -22.26 -0.40 -20.71
C VAL A 383 -22.71 0.27 -22.01
N VAL A 384 -22.39 1.54 -22.20
CA VAL A 384 -22.77 2.31 -23.40
C VAL A 384 -21.55 2.53 -24.27
N THR A 385 -21.57 1.99 -25.50
CA THR A 385 -20.48 2.13 -26.48
C THR A 385 -20.75 3.18 -27.57
N GLU A 386 -21.96 3.71 -27.64
CA GLU A 386 -22.36 4.71 -28.64
C GLU A 386 -21.95 6.12 -28.19
N ARG A 387 -20.97 6.73 -28.87
CA ARG A 387 -20.40 8.05 -28.50
C ARG A 387 -21.41 9.20 -28.41
N GLY A 388 -22.52 9.11 -29.15
CA GLY A 388 -23.58 10.14 -29.14
C GLY A 388 -24.55 10.03 -27.96
N HIS A 389 -24.49 8.95 -27.20
CA HIS A 389 -25.40 8.70 -26.09
C HIS A 389 -24.93 9.47 -24.83
N PRO A 390 -25.80 10.17 -24.09
CA PRO A 390 -25.42 10.97 -22.92
C PRO A 390 -24.71 10.18 -21.81
N ALA A 391 -25.02 8.89 -21.68
CA ALA A 391 -24.38 7.97 -20.73
C ALA A 391 -23.09 7.31 -21.28
N PHE A 392 -22.55 7.79 -22.40
CA PHE A 392 -21.28 7.30 -22.92
C PHE A 392 -20.10 7.84 -22.10
N ILE A 393 -19.39 6.95 -21.43
CA ILE A 393 -18.25 7.29 -20.54
C ILE A 393 -16.89 6.79 -21.08
N GLY A 394 -16.81 6.47 -22.38
CA GLY A 394 -15.54 6.12 -23.04
C GLY A 394 -15.39 4.66 -23.47
N ALA A 395 -16.35 3.79 -23.16
CA ALA A 395 -16.30 2.37 -23.53
C ALA A 395 -16.31 2.16 -25.05
N THR A 396 -15.28 1.55 -25.63
CA THR A 396 -15.21 1.29 -27.09
C THR A 396 -15.66 -0.11 -27.49
N LYS A 397 -15.82 -1.03 -26.54
CA LYS A 397 -16.28 -2.41 -26.76
C LYS A 397 -17.01 -2.97 -25.53
N MET A 398 -17.93 -3.89 -25.76
CA MET A 398 -18.57 -4.68 -24.70
C MET A 398 -17.62 -5.79 -24.23
N SER A 399 -17.25 -5.79 -22.95
CA SER A 399 -16.46 -6.86 -22.33
C SER A 399 -16.63 -6.83 -20.81
N ASN A 400 -16.23 -7.90 -20.11
CA ASN A 400 -16.24 -7.93 -18.65
C ASN A 400 -15.45 -6.75 -18.07
N ASN A 401 -14.21 -6.56 -18.53
CA ASN A 401 -13.35 -5.44 -18.11
C ASN A 401 -14.01 -4.07 -18.34
N THR A 402 -14.77 -3.91 -19.43
CA THR A 402 -15.49 -2.65 -19.67
C THR A 402 -16.63 -2.48 -18.66
N GLY A 403 -17.36 -3.56 -18.32
CA GLY A 403 -18.36 -3.54 -17.26
C GLY A 403 -17.79 -3.13 -15.90
N GLU A 404 -16.65 -3.71 -15.54
CA GLU A 404 -15.95 -3.43 -14.27
C GLU A 404 -15.50 -1.96 -14.18
N LEU A 405 -14.91 -1.46 -15.27
CA LEU A 405 -14.45 -0.07 -15.34
C LEU A 405 -15.63 0.91 -15.38
N SER A 406 -16.72 0.55 -16.06
CA SER A 406 -17.96 1.33 -16.02
C SER A 406 -18.58 1.35 -14.63
N ALA A 407 -18.57 0.23 -13.90
CA ALA A 407 -19.07 0.17 -12.52
C ALA A 407 -18.29 1.08 -11.58
N ALA A 408 -16.96 1.08 -11.71
CA ALA A 408 -16.09 2.00 -10.97
C ALA A 408 -16.35 3.47 -11.34
N ALA A 409 -16.44 3.81 -12.62
CA ALA A 409 -16.67 5.19 -13.07
C ALA A 409 -18.05 5.71 -12.65
N GLU A 410 -19.11 4.93 -12.83
CA GLU A 410 -20.48 5.28 -12.47
C GLU A 410 -20.67 5.39 -10.96
N LEU A 411 -19.96 4.55 -10.18
CA LEU A 411 -19.86 4.73 -8.74
C LEU A 411 -19.25 6.09 -8.39
N LEU A 412 -18.12 6.45 -8.99
CA LEU A 412 -17.47 7.73 -8.72
C LEU A 412 -18.36 8.92 -9.11
N PHE A 413 -19.10 8.84 -10.22
CA PHE A 413 -20.09 9.84 -10.58
C PHE A 413 -21.20 9.94 -9.53
N GLY A 414 -21.72 8.81 -9.03
CA GLY A 414 -22.70 8.80 -7.95
C GLY A 414 -22.15 9.40 -6.64
N LEU A 415 -20.89 9.13 -6.29
CA LEU A 415 -20.29 9.72 -5.09
C LEU A 415 -20.05 11.24 -5.22
N LEU A 416 -19.98 11.77 -6.44
CA LEU A 416 -19.80 13.19 -6.72
C LEU A 416 -21.12 13.96 -6.89
N ASP A 417 -22.21 13.26 -7.16
CA ASP A 417 -23.52 13.89 -7.31
C ASP A 417 -24.12 14.28 -5.95
N ALA A 418 -24.55 15.54 -5.82
CA ALA A 418 -25.10 16.07 -4.57
C ALA A 418 -26.36 15.34 -4.06
N SER A 419 -27.11 14.67 -4.93
CA SER A 419 -28.32 13.94 -4.52
C SER A 419 -28.04 12.55 -3.96
N THR A 420 -26.88 11.96 -4.29
CA THR A 420 -26.49 10.61 -3.90
C THR A 420 -25.19 10.58 -3.08
N ALA A 421 -24.45 11.68 -3.02
CA ALA A 421 -23.20 11.82 -2.28
C ALA A 421 -23.37 11.53 -0.78
N PRO A 422 -22.37 10.88 -0.16
CA PRO A 422 -22.36 10.73 1.28
C PRO A 422 -22.18 12.09 1.97
N PRO A 423 -22.60 12.23 3.25
CA PRO A 423 -22.42 13.48 3.97
C PRO A 423 -20.95 13.92 3.99
N PRO A 424 -20.67 15.24 4.00
CA PRO A 424 -19.31 15.74 4.16
C PRO A 424 -18.64 15.16 5.41
N ASP A 425 -17.33 14.95 5.34
CA ASP A 425 -16.49 14.44 6.43
C ASP A 425 -16.81 13.01 6.92
N THR A 426 -17.55 12.23 6.13
CA THR A 426 -17.77 10.80 6.39
C THR A 426 -16.70 9.92 5.74
N ARG A 427 -16.34 8.82 6.40
CA ARG A 427 -15.31 7.88 5.96
C ARG A 427 -15.95 6.71 5.23
N GLY A 428 -15.60 6.55 3.96
CA GLY A 428 -16.08 5.45 3.13
C GLY A 428 -15.03 4.45 2.71
N VAL A 429 -15.48 3.25 2.35
CA VAL A 429 -14.64 2.23 1.70
C VAL A 429 -15.31 1.78 0.41
N ILE A 430 -14.55 1.73 -0.69
CA ILE A 430 -14.99 1.20 -1.99
C ILE A 430 -14.38 -0.19 -2.17
N ARG A 431 -15.19 -1.18 -2.54
CA ARG A 431 -14.82 -2.60 -2.64
C ARG A 431 -15.27 -3.21 -3.97
N PRO A 432 -14.50 -3.04 -5.06
CA PRO A 432 -14.64 -3.91 -6.22
C PRO A 432 -13.95 -5.25 -5.95
N ASP A 433 -14.26 -6.24 -6.78
CA ASP A 433 -13.53 -7.49 -6.90
C ASP A 433 -12.54 -7.52 -8.08
N SER A 434 -12.67 -6.58 -9.02
CA SER A 434 -11.78 -6.43 -10.19
C SER A 434 -10.45 -5.74 -9.87
N GLU A 435 -9.34 -6.46 -10.04
CA GLU A 435 -7.97 -5.91 -9.96
C GLU A 435 -7.71 -4.80 -10.98
N LEU A 436 -8.32 -4.88 -12.17
CA LEU A 436 -8.21 -3.87 -13.21
C LEU A 436 -8.92 -2.58 -12.79
N ALA A 437 -10.16 -2.68 -12.30
CA ALA A 437 -10.92 -1.53 -11.84
C ALA A 437 -10.21 -0.83 -10.66
N MET A 438 -9.69 -1.61 -9.71
CA MET A 438 -8.82 -1.08 -8.65
C MET A 438 -7.59 -0.39 -9.21
N GLY A 439 -6.90 -1.03 -10.15
CA GLY A 439 -5.69 -0.48 -10.76
C GLY A 439 -5.96 0.86 -11.45
N VAL A 440 -7.11 1.03 -12.08
CA VAL A 440 -7.48 2.28 -12.76
C VAL A 440 -7.94 3.35 -11.77
N MET A 441 -8.80 3.02 -10.81
CA MET A 441 -9.26 3.97 -9.78
C MET A 441 -8.12 4.52 -8.93
N THR A 442 -7.05 3.74 -8.75
CA THR A 442 -5.86 4.12 -7.96
C THR A 442 -4.73 4.68 -8.82
N GLY A 443 -4.88 4.74 -10.14
CA GLY A 443 -3.84 5.24 -11.06
C GLY A 443 -2.67 4.30 -11.32
N ARG A 444 -2.73 3.03 -10.89
CA ARG A 444 -1.74 1.96 -11.20
C ARG A 444 -1.76 1.55 -12.67
N VAL A 445 -2.91 1.65 -13.35
CA VAL A 445 -3.10 1.23 -14.74
C VAL A 445 -3.72 2.37 -15.54
N ALA A 446 -3.03 2.82 -16.60
CA ALA A 446 -3.63 3.69 -17.59
C ALA A 446 -4.40 2.85 -18.62
N VAL A 447 -5.71 3.14 -18.77
CA VAL A 447 -6.52 2.55 -19.83
C VAL A 447 -6.35 3.42 -21.08
N LYS A 448 -6.02 2.78 -22.21
CA LYS A 448 -5.88 3.46 -23.50
C LYS A 448 -7.21 3.65 -24.21
#